data_AF-A0A1X1IPJ8-F1
#
_entry.id   AF-A0A1X1IPJ8-F1
#
_cell.length_a   1.000
_cell.length_b   1.000
_cell.length_c   1.000
_cell.angle_alpha   90.00
_cell.angle_beta   90.00
_cell.angle_gamma   90.00
#
_symmetry.space_group_name_H-M   'P 1'
#
loop_
_entity.id
_entity.type
_entity.pdbx_description
1 polymer ?
#
loop_
_entity_poly.entity_id
_entity_poly.type
_entity_poly.pdbx_seq_one_letter_code
_entity_poly.pdbx_strand_id
1 'polypeptide(L)'
;EKELKALTGKSTDETSTEANKKEDLKAAEAKVAELKAKLEAAKAAQPAKPAETTTPATPATATEETTPAISDFSATEDKKPATSEPSQDLASLEAELKAAEENLAKLQAPAEKEAELAPADKKQQQEKLENEIKKLKEAQTKLQAAIDKLSKFSNDRGELVGKELEAIATVTYDETENLVTLEI
;
A
#
# COMPACT_ATOMS: atom_id res chain seq x y z
N GLU A 1 3.77 -21.36 -40.50
CA GLU A 1 3.73 -20.83 -39.11
C GLU A 1 4.98 -20.01 -38.88
N LYS A 2 4.86 -18.69 -38.73
CA LYS A 2 6.01 -17.78 -38.61
C LYS A 2 5.61 -16.59 -37.76
N GLU A 3 5.56 -16.78 -36.44
CA GLU A 3 5.32 -15.68 -35.49
C GLU A 3 5.80 -16.07 -34.10
N LEU A 4 7.13 -16.09 -33.93
CA LEU A 4 7.78 -16.11 -32.63
C LEU A 4 9.03 -15.24 -32.73
N LYS A 5 8.86 -13.93 -32.56
CA LYS A 5 9.94 -13.11 -32.05
C LYS A 5 9.38 -12.15 -31.02
N ALA A 6 9.62 -12.56 -29.78
CA ALA A 6 9.22 -11.93 -28.57
C ALA A 6 9.60 -10.45 -28.57
N LEU A 7 8.58 -9.65 -28.31
CA LEU A 7 8.63 -8.31 -27.79
C LEU A 7 9.44 -8.36 -26.49
N THR A 8 10.77 -8.18 -26.56
CA THR A 8 11.57 -7.81 -25.39
C THR A 8 11.23 -6.36 -25.08
N GLY A 9 10.04 -6.18 -24.51
CA GLY A 9 9.62 -4.96 -23.85
C GLY A 9 10.61 -4.69 -22.73
N LYS A 10 11.32 -3.58 -22.91
CA LYS A 10 12.14 -2.89 -21.93
C LYS A 10 11.38 -2.79 -20.61
N SER A 11 11.59 -3.73 -19.69
CA SER A 11 11.19 -3.56 -18.30
C SER A 11 12.21 -2.59 -17.72
N THR A 12 11.84 -1.31 -17.71
CA THR A 12 12.44 -0.35 -16.80
C THR A 12 12.14 -0.85 -15.41
N ASP A 13 13.18 -1.42 -14.82
CA ASP A 13 13.30 -1.78 -13.42
C ASP A 13 13.22 -0.49 -12.59
N GLU A 14 12.01 0.05 -12.41
CA GLU A 14 11.71 0.99 -11.34
C GLU A 14 11.50 0.16 -10.08
N THR A 15 12.62 -0.23 -9.47
CA THR A 15 12.68 -0.81 -8.13
C THR A 15 12.31 0.24 -7.08
N SER A 16 11.02 0.59 -7.03
CA SER A 16 10.42 1.18 -5.84
C SER A 16 9.18 0.36 -5.53
N THR A 17 9.39 -0.75 -4.82
CA THR A 17 8.32 -1.63 -4.36
C THR A 17 7.26 -0.81 -3.63
N GLU A 18 6.00 -1.09 -3.91
CA GLU A 18 4.82 -0.42 -3.33
C GLU A 18 4.84 -0.34 -1.79
N ALA A 19 5.54 -1.27 -1.13
CA ALA A 19 5.82 -1.25 0.30
C ALA A 19 6.66 -0.04 0.74
N ASN A 20 7.72 0.31 -0.01
CA ASN A 20 8.56 1.48 0.28
C ASN A 20 7.76 2.78 0.09
N LYS A 21 6.94 2.90 -0.97
CA LYS A 21 6.09 4.08 -1.17
C LYS A 21 5.11 4.31 -0.01
N LYS A 22 4.54 3.23 0.54
CA LYS A 22 3.59 3.30 1.67
C LYS A 22 4.28 3.68 2.98
N GLU A 23 5.50 3.20 3.19
CA GLU A 23 6.33 3.55 4.33
C GLU A 23 6.81 5.00 4.26
N ASP A 24 7.24 5.46 3.07
CA ASP A 24 7.65 6.84 2.80
C ASP A 24 6.51 7.84 3.01
N LEU A 25 5.29 7.49 2.59
CA LEU A 25 4.10 8.33 2.79
C LEU A 25 3.75 8.45 4.28
N LYS A 26 3.83 7.35 5.04
CA LYS A 26 3.62 7.34 6.49
C LYS A 26 4.70 8.14 7.24
N ALA A 27 5.95 8.05 6.79
CA ALA A 27 7.05 8.83 7.35
C ALA A 27 6.89 10.34 7.06
N ALA A 28 6.44 10.70 5.86
CA ALA A 28 6.14 12.09 5.51
C ALA A 28 4.97 12.66 6.33
N GLU A 29 3.90 11.88 6.54
CA GLU A 29 2.76 12.26 7.37
C GLU A 29 3.16 12.48 8.84
N ALA A 30 3.99 11.60 9.38
CA ALA A 30 4.54 11.74 10.73
C ALA A 30 5.39 13.02 10.88
N LYS A 31 6.22 13.34 9.87
CA LYS A 31 7.03 14.57 9.86
C LYS A 31 6.16 15.83 9.83
N VAL A 32 5.09 15.86 9.04
CA VAL A 32 4.14 16.99 9.02
C VAL A 32 3.47 17.16 10.38
N ALA A 33 3.03 16.06 11.00
CA ALA A 33 2.42 16.11 12.33
C ALA A 33 3.39 16.59 13.41
N GLU A 34 4.65 16.13 13.38
CA GLU A 34 5.70 16.55 14.32
C GLU A 34 6.05 18.03 14.16
N LEU A 35 6.25 18.51 12.93
CA LEU A 35 6.55 19.91 12.65
C LEU A 35 5.38 20.82 13.06
N LYS A 36 4.14 20.39 12.84
CA LYS A 36 2.94 21.13 13.26
C LYS A 36 2.83 21.21 14.79
N ALA A 37 3.17 20.14 15.50
CA ALA A 37 3.20 20.15 16.96
C ALA A 37 4.31 21.09 17.50
N LYS A 38 5.49 21.08 16.87
CA LYS A 38 6.58 22.01 17.21
C LYS A 38 6.22 23.46 16.91
N LEU A 39 5.48 23.73 15.82
CA LEU A 39 4.99 25.07 15.47
C LEU A 39 4.07 25.61 16.57
N GLU A 40 3.11 24.78 16.99
CA GLU A 40 2.15 25.16 18.03
C GLU A 40 2.83 25.36 19.39
N ALA A 41 3.79 24.50 19.74
CA ALA A 41 4.59 24.65 20.96
C ALA A 41 5.45 25.92 20.94
N ALA A 42 6.08 26.25 19.80
CA ALA A 42 6.87 27.47 19.64
C ALA A 42 5.99 28.73 19.69
N LYS A 43 4.77 28.65 19.16
CA LYS A 43 3.77 29.72 19.22
C LYS A 43 3.24 29.94 20.64
N ALA A 44 3.05 28.87 21.41
CA ALA A 44 2.68 28.92 22.82
C ALA A 44 3.82 29.40 23.74
N ALA A 45 5.08 29.19 23.34
CA ALA A 45 6.26 29.65 24.06
C ALA A 45 6.66 31.10 23.75
N GLN A 46 6.02 31.76 22.78
CA GLN A 46 6.22 33.20 22.59
C GLN A 46 5.78 33.94 23.87
N PRO A 47 6.59 34.89 24.38
CA PRO A 47 6.16 35.74 25.47
C PRO A 47 4.89 36.46 25.02
N ALA A 48 3.78 36.22 25.75
CA ALA A 48 2.54 36.93 25.52
C ALA A 48 2.85 38.43 25.58
N LYS A 49 2.76 39.10 24.43
CA LYS A 49 2.78 40.56 24.38
C LYS A 49 1.74 41.04 25.40
N PRO A 50 2.11 41.86 26.41
CA PRO A 50 1.11 42.48 27.28
C PRO A 50 0.12 43.18 26.35
N ALA A 51 -1.16 42.86 26.52
CA ALA A 51 -2.22 43.58 25.82
C ALA A 51 -1.97 45.09 26.04
N GLU A 52 -1.74 45.83 24.96
CA GLU A 52 -1.73 47.29 24.99
C GLU A 52 -3.15 47.73 25.35
N THR A 53 -3.42 47.78 26.65
CA THR A 53 -4.63 48.37 27.20
C THR A 53 -4.61 49.85 26.86
N THR A 54 -5.59 50.21 26.06
CA THR A 54 -5.97 51.56 25.69
C THR A 54 -5.95 52.51 26.89
N THR A 55 -5.28 53.64 26.68
CA THR A 55 -5.29 54.89 27.43
C THR A 55 -6.62 55.21 28.12
N PRO A 56 -6.57 55.83 29.31
CA PRO A 56 -7.36 57.04 29.54
C PRO A 56 -6.50 58.21 30.05
N ALA A 57 -7.01 59.40 29.75
CA ALA A 57 -6.37 60.70 29.84
C ALA A 57 -5.97 61.18 31.27
N THR A 58 -5.02 62.11 31.26
CA THR A 58 -4.47 62.99 32.32
C THR A 58 -5.54 63.80 33.09
N PRO A 59 -5.25 64.43 34.28
CA PRO A 59 -4.31 65.58 34.39
C PRO A 59 -3.46 65.72 35.69
N ALA A 60 -2.25 66.28 35.48
CA ALA A 60 -1.51 67.29 36.28
C ALA A 60 -1.25 67.13 37.80
N THR A 61 0.02 67.20 38.23
CA THR A 61 0.61 68.34 39.01
C THR A 61 2.11 68.17 39.31
N ALA A 62 2.74 69.32 39.60
CA ALA A 62 4.15 69.70 39.66
C ALA A 62 5.09 69.02 40.67
N THR A 63 6.41 69.14 40.41
CA THR A 63 7.58 69.53 41.26
C THR A 63 8.84 68.72 40.84
N GLU A 64 9.88 69.39 40.29
CA GLU A 64 11.21 69.65 40.91
C GLU A 64 11.94 68.36 41.35
N GLU A 65 13.22 68.05 41.13
CA GLU A 65 14.42 68.71 40.63
C GLU A 65 15.53 67.61 40.61
N THR A 66 16.67 67.85 39.95
CA THR A 66 17.99 67.17 40.07
C THR A 66 18.30 65.90 39.25
N THR A 67 19.01 66.11 38.13
CA THR A 67 20.13 65.29 37.60
C THR A 67 21.39 65.51 38.46
N PRO A 68 22.59 64.91 38.19
CA PRO A 68 22.97 63.69 37.45
C PRO A 68 24.06 62.86 38.20
N ALA A 69 24.30 61.58 37.83
CA ALA A 69 25.56 60.91 38.22
C ALA A 69 25.91 59.62 37.44
N ILE A 70 26.90 59.79 36.55
CA ILE A 70 28.14 59.00 36.33
C ILE A 70 28.17 57.57 35.74
N SER A 71 29.20 57.42 34.89
CA SER A 71 30.00 56.22 34.55
C SER A 71 29.50 55.41 33.36
N ASP A 72 29.90 55.74 32.14
CA ASP A 72 31.23 55.60 31.50
C ASP A 72 31.49 54.19 30.92
N PHE A 73 31.94 54.25 29.69
CA PHE A 73 32.11 53.26 28.64
C PHE A 73 33.21 52.24 29.00
N SER A 74 33.00 50.96 28.73
CA SER A 74 34.09 50.10 28.24
C SER A 74 33.55 48.99 27.36
N ALA A 75 33.94 49.05 26.09
CA ALA A 75 33.80 47.99 25.11
C ALA A 75 34.99 47.04 25.24
N THR A 76 34.75 45.72 25.17
CA THR A 76 35.30 44.79 24.16
C THR A 76 35.06 43.33 24.53
N GLU A 77 34.48 42.60 23.55
CA GLU A 77 34.77 41.20 23.16
C GLU A 77 34.53 40.05 24.15
N ASP A 78 34.07 38.85 23.78
CA ASP A 78 33.49 38.28 22.56
C ASP A 78 33.11 36.82 22.92
N LYS A 79 31.81 36.48 22.87
CA LYS A 79 31.25 35.22 22.36
C LYS A 79 29.77 35.14 22.70
N LYS A 80 28.97 35.69 21.79
CA LYS A 80 27.55 35.39 21.65
C LYS A 80 27.34 34.62 20.36
N PRO A 81 26.70 33.45 20.45
CA PRO A 81 25.60 33.14 19.55
C PRO A 81 24.40 32.79 20.46
N ALA A 82 23.18 33.27 20.32
CA ALA A 82 22.49 33.95 19.26
C ALA A 82 21.37 34.75 19.95
N THR A 83 21.03 35.92 19.43
CA THR A 83 19.64 36.41 19.58
C THR A 83 19.04 36.16 18.23
N SER A 84 18.83 34.89 17.90
CA SER A 84 17.81 34.61 16.91
C SER A 84 16.52 34.78 17.68
N GLU A 85 15.79 35.81 17.30
CA GLU A 85 14.49 36.12 17.86
C GLU A 85 13.59 34.88 17.71
N PRO A 86 12.72 34.55 18.67
CA PRO A 86 11.75 33.47 18.52
C PRO A 86 10.88 33.61 17.25
N SER A 87 10.82 34.82 16.67
CA SER A 87 10.19 35.12 15.39
C SER A 87 10.91 34.51 14.17
N GLN A 88 12.25 34.41 14.18
CA GLN A 88 13.03 33.79 13.09
C GLN A 88 12.92 32.27 13.12
N ASP A 89 12.87 31.68 14.31
CA ASP A 89 12.67 30.24 14.48
C ASP A 89 11.25 29.81 14.03
N LEU A 90 10.23 30.63 14.33
CA LEU A 90 8.86 30.40 13.83
C LEU A 90 8.77 30.46 12.30
N ALA A 91 9.36 31.48 11.67
CA ALA A 91 9.36 31.60 10.22
C ALA A 91 10.09 30.43 9.53
N SER A 92 11.15 29.93 10.14
CA SER A 92 11.89 28.75 9.65
C SER A 92 11.04 27.48 9.76
N LEU A 93 10.30 27.31 10.85
CA LEU A 93 9.43 26.16 11.07
C LEU A 93 8.20 26.16 10.14
N GLU A 94 7.62 27.33 9.85
CA GLU A 94 6.55 27.48 8.85
C GLU A 94 7.03 27.12 7.44
N ALA A 95 8.24 27.55 7.07
CA ALA A 95 8.82 27.20 5.78
C ALA A 95 9.09 25.70 5.66
N GLU A 96 9.59 25.06 6.73
CA GLU A 96 9.84 23.62 6.76
C GLU A 96 8.54 22.81 6.73
N LEU A 97 7.49 23.25 7.45
CA LEU A 97 6.16 22.64 7.40
C LEU A 97 5.57 22.70 5.99
N LYS A 98 5.69 23.85 5.31
CA LYS A 98 5.22 24.01 3.93
C LYS A 98 5.98 23.12 2.94
N ALA A 99 7.30 22.98 3.13
CA ALA A 99 8.11 22.06 2.33
C ALA A 99 7.74 20.58 2.59
N ALA A 100 7.43 20.23 3.84
CA ALA A 100 6.98 18.88 4.21
C ALA A 100 5.58 18.56 3.66
N GLU A 101 4.64 19.51 3.68
CA GLU A 101 3.31 19.37 3.08
C GLU A 101 3.39 19.21 1.55
N GLU A 102 4.26 19.98 0.88
CA GLU A 102 4.48 19.82 -0.56
C GLU A 102 5.10 18.45 -0.89
N ASN A 103 6.01 17.94 -0.05
CA ASN A 103 6.58 16.61 -0.19
C ASN A 103 5.52 15.52 -0.01
N LEU A 104 4.66 15.64 1.01
CA LEU A 104 3.52 14.75 1.22
C LEU A 104 2.58 14.73 0.00
N ALA A 105 2.25 15.90 -0.56
CA ALA A 105 1.42 16.00 -1.76
C ALA A 105 2.08 15.35 -2.98
N LYS A 106 3.41 15.51 -3.15
CA LYS A 106 4.18 14.84 -4.21
C LYS A 106 4.24 13.32 -4.04
N LEU A 107 4.23 12.82 -2.81
CA LEU A 107 4.19 11.38 -2.51
C LEU A 107 2.78 10.79 -2.65
N GLN A 108 1.73 11.61 -2.46
CA GLN A 108 0.33 11.21 -2.67
C GLN A 108 -0.10 11.20 -4.14
N ALA A 109 0.39 12.14 -4.96
CA ALA A 109 0.07 12.24 -6.39
C ALA A 109 0.31 10.95 -7.23
N PRO A 110 1.40 10.17 -7.04
CA PRO A 110 1.57 8.87 -7.70
C PRO A 110 0.74 7.76 -7.07
N ALA A 111 0.42 7.83 -5.76
CA ALA A 111 -0.41 6.84 -5.07
C ALA A 111 -1.88 6.88 -5.53
N GLU A 112 -2.41 8.06 -5.84
CA GLU A 112 -3.74 8.19 -6.45
C GLU A 112 -3.77 7.67 -7.90
N LYS A 113 -2.68 7.85 -8.66
CA LYS A 113 -2.57 7.35 -10.05
C LYS A 113 -2.34 5.84 -10.16
N GLU A 114 -1.70 5.20 -9.18
CA GLU A 114 -1.56 3.73 -9.15
C GLU A 114 -2.84 3.02 -8.63
N ALA A 115 -3.64 3.67 -7.79
CA ALA A 115 -4.94 3.14 -7.34
C ALA A 115 -6.05 3.25 -8.40
N GLU A 116 -5.85 4.08 -9.42
CA GLU A 116 -6.79 4.31 -10.52
C GLU A 116 -6.28 3.68 -11.83
N LEU A 117 -6.39 2.35 -11.93
CA LEU A 117 -6.74 1.76 -13.23
C LEU A 117 -8.01 2.49 -13.71
N ALA A 118 -7.92 3.15 -14.86
CA ALA A 118 -9.03 3.92 -15.41
C ALA A 118 -10.32 3.07 -15.41
N PRO A 119 -11.51 3.67 -15.21
CA PRO A 119 -12.78 2.92 -15.20
C PRO A 119 -12.96 1.99 -16.42
N ALA A 120 -12.37 2.36 -17.56
CA ALA A 120 -12.33 1.57 -18.78
C ALA A 120 -11.50 0.28 -18.64
N ASP A 121 -10.32 0.34 -18.03
CA ASP A 121 -9.44 -0.83 -17.83
C ASP A 121 -10.04 -1.81 -16.82
N LYS A 122 -10.69 -1.31 -15.76
CA LYS A 122 -11.41 -2.16 -14.80
C LYS A 122 -12.55 -2.93 -15.47
N LYS A 123 -13.32 -2.27 -16.33
CA LYS A 123 -14.41 -2.89 -17.08
C LYS A 123 -13.90 -3.97 -18.05
N GLN A 124 -12.80 -3.70 -18.76
CA GLN A 124 -12.21 -4.67 -19.69
C GLN A 124 -11.61 -5.88 -18.96
N GLN A 125 -10.96 -5.67 -17.81
CA GLN A 125 -10.48 -6.77 -16.97
C GLN A 125 -11.63 -7.61 -16.39
N GLN A 126 -12.72 -6.96 -15.98
CA GLN A 126 -13.92 -7.66 -15.48
C GLN A 126 -14.55 -8.55 -16.57
N GLU A 127 -14.70 -8.05 -17.79
CA GLU A 127 -15.22 -8.83 -18.92
C GLU A 127 -14.31 -10.03 -19.26
N LYS A 128 -12.99 -9.83 -19.23
CA LYS A 128 -12.02 -10.91 -19.44
C LYS A 128 -12.14 -11.99 -18.36
N LEU A 129 -12.26 -11.59 -17.10
CA LEU A 129 -12.45 -12.51 -15.97
C LEU A 129 -13.77 -13.27 -16.09
N GLU A 130 -14.88 -12.61 -16.42
CA GLU A 130 -16.17 -13.26 -16.63
C GLU A 130 -16.13 -14.31 -17.75
N ASN A 131 -15.46 -13.99 -18.86
CA ASN A 131 -15.26 -14.92 -19.97
C ASN A 131 -14.40 -16.13 -19.58
N GLU A 132 -13.32 -15.93 -18.81
CA GLU A 132 -12.49 -17.02 -18.29
C GLU A 132 -13.27 -17.90 -17.30
N ILE A 133 -14.04 -17.29 -16.39
CA ILE A 133 -14.91 -18.02 -15.44
C ILE A 133 -15.93 -18.87 -16.21
N LYS A 134 -16.52 -18.34 -17.28
CA LYS A 134 -17.45 -19.10 -18.13
C LYS A 134 -16.77 -20.30 -18.79
N LYS A 135 -15.60 -20.10 -19.41
CA LYS A 135 -14.82 -21.20 -20.02
C LYS A 135 -14.44 -22.26 -18.99
N LEU A 136 -14.04 -21.86 -17.79
CA LEU A 136 -13.70 -22.77 -16.70
C LEU A 136 -14.91 -23.61 -16.26
N LYS A 137 -16.10 -23.00 -16.12
CA LYS A 137 -17.32 -23.74 -15.79
C LYS A 137 -17.70 -24.76 -16.87
N GLU A 138 -17.58 -24.38 -18.14
CA GLU A 138 -17.82 -25.30 -19.25
C GLU A 138 -16.81 -26.47 -19.25
N ALA A 139 -15.53 -26.20 -19.01
CA ALA A 139 -14.50 -27.22 -18.89
C ALA A 139 -14.75 -28.15 -17.70
N GLN A 140 -15.13 -27.60 -16.54
CA GLN A 140 -15.50 -28.38 -15.35
C GLN A 140 -16.67 -29.33 -15.65
N THR A 141 -17.68 -28.85 -16.37
CA THR A 141 -18.86 -29.64 -16.74
C THR A 141 -18.49 -30.80 -17.68
N LYS A 142 -17.63 -30.54 -18.68
CA LYS A 142 -17.11 -31.57 -19.59
C LYS A 142 -16.27 -32.61 -18.85
N LEU A 143 -15.42 -32.17 -17.92
CA LEU A 143 -14.61 -33.07 -17.11
C LEU A 143 -15.49 -33.96 -16.24
N GLN A 144 -16.52 -33.41 -15.59
CA GLN A 144 -17.46 -34.21 -14.81
C GLN A 144 -18.18 -35.25 -15.68
N ALA A 145 -18.65 -34.86 -16.86
CA ALA A 145 -19.28 -35.80 -17.79
C ALA A 145 -18.33 -36.92 -18.26
N ALA A 146 -17.03 -36.62 -18.41
CA ALA A 146 -16.02 -37.62 -18.74
C ALA A 146 -15.77 -38.59 -17.56
N ILE A 147 -15.72 -38.07 -16.33
CA ILE A 147 -15.62 -38.87 -15.11
C ILE A 147 -16.83 -39.79 -15.00
N ASP A 148 -18.05 -39.27 -15.15
CA ASP A 148 -19.27 -40.07 -15.05
C ASP A 148 -19.31 -41.18 -16.10
N LYS A 149 -18.86 -40.89 -17.34
CA LYS A 149 -18.70 -41.92 -18.38
C LYS A 149 -17.66 -42.96 -18.00
N LEU A 150 -16.50 -42.55 -17.51
CA LEU A 150 -15.43 -43.48 -17.11
C LEU A 150 -15.86 -44.36 -15.93
N SER A 151 -16.55 -43.81 -14.95
CA SER A 151 -17.13 -44.56 -13.83
C SER A 151 -18.13 -45.61 -14.31
N LYS A 152 -18.98 -45.28 -15.32
CA LYS A 152 -19.87 -46.26 -15.95
C LYS A 152 -19.10 -47.34 -16.70
N PHE A 153 -18.12 -46.96 -17.54
CA PHE A 153 -17.26 -47.93 -18.24
C PHE A 153 -16.48 -48.84 -17.29
N SER A 154 -16.10 -48.36 -16.11
CA SER A 154 -15.43 -49.17 -15.09
C SER A 154 -16.37 -50.18 -14.43
N ASN A 155 -17.66 -49.88 -14.32
CA ASN A 155 -18.68 -50.82 -13.85
C ASN A 155 -19.14 -51.79 -14.94
N ASP A 156 -19.20 -51.36 -16.20
CA ASP A 156 -19.61 -52.18 -17.35
C ASP A 156 -18.46 -53.08 -17.86
N ARG A 157 -17.20 -52.77 -17.53
CA ARG A 157 -16.07 -53.73 -17.57
C ARG A 157 -16.11 -54.74 -16.43
N GLY A 158 -17.24 -54.86 -15.74
CA GLY A 158 -17.51 -55.86 -14.73
C GLY A 158 -17.03 -57.23 -15.20
N GLU A 159 -16.44 -57.94 -14.26
CA GLU A 159 -15.99 -59.32 -14.40
C GLU A 159 -17.05 -60.14 -15.15
N LEU A 160 -16.66 -60.79 -16.25
CA LEU A 160 -17.53 -61.73 -16.96
C LEU A 160 -17.79 -62.91 -16.02
N VAL A 161 -19.00 -62.98 -15.47
CA VAL A 161 -19.38 -63.99 -14.47
C VAL A 161 -20.59 -64.79 -14.92
N GLY A 162 -20.66 -66.05 -14.50
CA GLY A 162 -21.80 -66.93 -14.78
C GLY A 162 -22.05 -67.12 -16.28
N LYS A 163 -23.32 -66.92 -16.71
CA LYS A 163 -23.78 -67.26 -18.07
C LYS A 163 -23.10 -66.48 -19.18
N GLU A 164 -22.67 -65.24 -18.92
CA GLU A 164 -21.97 -64.43 -19.91
C GLU A 164 -20.54 -64.95 -20.15
N LEU A 165 -19.90 -65.51 -19.12
CA LEU A 165 -18.64 -66.23 -19.23
C LEU A 165 -18.83 -67.58 -19.94
N GLU A 166 -19.87 -68.34 -19.58
CA GLU A 166 -20.19 -69.64 -20.22
C GLU A 166 -20.47 -69.52 -21.73
N ALA A 167 -20.92 -68.36 -22.20
CA ALA A 167 -21.21 -68.13 -23.62
C ALA A 167 -19.95 -67.96 -24.49
N ILE A 168 -18.81 -67.63 -23.86
CA ILE A 168 -17.57 -67.30 -24.57
C ILE A 168 -16.38 -68.15 -24.12
N ALA A 169 -16.54 -68.92 -23.05
CA ALA A 169 -15.47 -69.75 -22.50
C ALA A 169 -16.06 -71.00 -21.82
N THR A 170 -15.36 -72.12 -21.96
CA THR A 170 -15.67 -73.35 -21.23
C THR A 170 -14.77 -73.46 -20.00
N VAL A 171 -15.39 -73.59 -18.82
CA VAL A 171 -14.69 -73.84 -17.56
C VAL A 171 -14.76 -75.33 -17.25
N THR A 172 -13.60 -75.99 -17.15
CA THR A 172 -13.51 -77.40 -16.73
C THR A 172 -12.67 -77.53 -15.46
N TYR A 173 -13.08 -78.41 -14.56
CA TYR A 173 -12.35 -78.73 -13.34
C TYR A 173 -11.93 -80.19 -13.34
N ASP A 174 -10.64 -80.44 -13.17
CA ASP A 174 -10.08 -81.77 -12.97
C ASP A 174 -9.87 -82.02 -11.48
N GLU A 175 -10.65 -82.92 -10.89
CA GLU A 175 -10.59 -83.29 -9.47
C GLU A 175 -9.31 -84.05 -9.11
N THR A 176 -8.72 -84.76 -10.07
CA THR A 176 -7.51 -85.58 -9.89
C THR A 176 -6.27 -84.71 -9.77
N GLU A 177 -6.20 -83.65 -10.56
CA GLU A 177 -5.10 -82.68 -10.56
C GLU A 177 -5.41 -81.42 -9.73
N ASN A 178 -6.66 -81.27 -9.26
CA ASN A 178 -7.17 -80.08 -8.60
C ASN A 178 -6.92 -78.80 -9.42
N LEU A 179 -7.17 -78.87 -10.73
CA LEU A 179 -6.88 -77.80 -11.68
C LEU A 179 -8.16 -77.30 -12.35
N VAL A 180 -8.31 -75.97 -12.42
CA VAL A 180 -9.37 -75.32 -13.22
C VAL A 180 -8.77 -74.82 -14.53
N THR A 181 -9.35 -75.24 -15.65
CA THR A 181 -8.95 -74.80 -17.00
C THR A 181 -10.06 -73.94 -17.61
N LEU A 182 -9.67 -72.78 -18.14
CA LEU A 182 -10.53 -71.87 -18.88
C LEU A 182 -10.11 -71.88 -20.35
N GLU A 183 -10.99 -72.32 -21.23
CA GLU A 183 -10.77 -72.35 -22.69
C GLU A 183 -11.70 -71.34 -23.35
N ILE A 184 -11.14 -70.34 -24.04
CA ILE A 184 -11.85 -69.19 -24.66
C ILE A 184 -11.87 -69.35 -26.19
#